data_AF-A0A7R9AJW7-F1
#
_entry.id   AF-A0A7R9AJW7-F1
#
_cell.length_a   1.000
_cell.length_b   1.000
_cell.length_c   1.000
_cell.angle_alpha   90.00
_cell.angle_beta   90.00
_cell.angle_gamma   90.00
#
_symmetry.space_group_name_H-M   'P 1'
#
loop_
_entity.id
_entity.type
_entity.pdbx_description
1 polymer ?
#
loop_
_entity_poly.entity_id
_entity_poly.type
_entity_poly.pdbx_seq_one_letter_code
_entity_poly.pdbx_strand_id
1 'polypeptide(L)' 'MALESLIHEKVYTNKSDVWAYGITLWEIFSLGKTPYQGMKFGELIQRLQANYRLESPDYANEPM' A
#
# COMPACT_ATOMS: atom_id res chain seq x y z
N MET A 1 -6.39 1.40 -0.53
CA MET A 1 -6.75 2.81 -0.79
C MET A 1 -5.49 3.66 -0.71
N ALA A 2 -5.38 4.67 -1.56
CA ALA A 2 -4.26 5.61 -1.56
C ALA A 2 -4.35 6.60 -0.39
N LEU A 3 -3.23 7.17 0.02
CA LEU A 3 -3.16 8.03 1.19
C LEU A 3 -4.06 9.27 1.03
N GLU A 4 -4.08 9.88 -0.16
CA GLU A 4 -4.95 11.01 -0.47
C GLU A 4 -6.43 10.67 -0.34
N SER A 5 -6.84 9.46 -0.72
CA SER A 5 -8.22 9.00 -0.57
C SER A 5 -8.61 8.76 0.89
N LEU A 6 -7.64 8.47 1.75
CA LEU A 6 -7.84 8.23 3.19
C LEU A 6 -7.94 9.52 4.00
N ILE A 7 -7.20 10.56 3.62
CA ILE A 7 -7.06 11.79 4.43
C ILE A 7 -7.76 13.02 3.84
N HIS A 8 -7.96 13.08 2.52
CA HIS A 8 -8.56 14.23 1.84
C HIS A 8 -9.93 13.85 1.27
N GLU A 9 -10.94 13.71 2.13
CA GLU A 9 -12.36 13.65 1.76
C GLU A 9 -12.70 12.80 0.52
N LYS A 10 -12.18 11.57 0.45
CA LYS A 10 -12.48 10.63 -0.65
C LYS A 10 -12.07 11.14 -2.04
N VAL A 11 -10.93 11.82 -2.16
CA VAL A 11 -10.35 12.13 -3.47
C VAL A 11 -9.91 10.82 -4.15
N TYR A 12 -10.49 10.53 -5.31
CA TYR A 12 -10.15 9.40 -6.17
C TYR A 12 -9.69 9.92 -7.52
N THR A 13 -8.49 9.50 -7.94
CA THR A 13 -7.89 9.87 -9.21
C THR A 13 -7.21 8.67 -9.86
N ASN A 14 -6.80 8.79 -11.12
CA ASN A 14 -5.97 7.77 -11.74
C ASN A 14 -4.68 7.48 -10.94
N LYS A 15 -4.18 8.43 -10.13
CA LYS A 15 -3.02 8.22 -9.27
C LYS A 15 -3.35 7.37 -8.03
N SER A 16 -4.56 7.50 -7.49
CA SER A 16 -5.01 6.62 -6.42
C SER A 16 -5.20 5.18 -6.91
N ASP A 17 -5.60 5.01 -8.18
CA ASP A 17 -5.71 3.69 -8.80
C ASP A 17 -4.33 3.05 -9.03
N VAL A 18 -3.34 3.83 -9.47
CA VAL A 18 -1.94 3.38 -9.58
C VAL A 18 -1.39 2.92 -8.22
N TRP A 19 -1.73 3.64 -7.14
CA TRP A 19 -1.37 3.20 -5.80
C TRP A 19 -2.02 1.86 -5.43
N ALA A 20 -3.33 1.72 -5.67
CA ALA A 20 -4.04 0.47 -5.42
C ALA A 20 -3.45 -0.69 -6.24
N TYR A 21 -3.10 -0.45 -7.50
CA TYR A 21 -2.41 -1.41 -8.36
C TYR A 21 -1.06 -1.85 -7.76
N GLY A 22 -0.29 -0.95 -7.16
CA GLY A 22 0.96 -1.31 -6.47
C GLY A 22 0.73 -2.26 -5.28
N ILE A 23 -0.35 -2.03 -4.51
CA ILE A 23 -0.75 -2.96 -3.44
C ILE A 23 -1.19 -4.31 -4.03
N THR A 24 -1.96 -4.32 -5.13
CA THR A 24 -2.35 -5.56 -5.82
C THR A 24 -1.15 -6.34 -6.34
N LEU A 25 -0.15 -5.68 -6.90
CA LEU A 25 1.11 -6.35 -7.28
C LEU A 25 1.79 -6.98 -6.06
N TRP A 26 1.86 -6.25 -4.95
CA TRP A 26 2.40 -6.79 -3.71
C TRP A 26 1.62 -8.02 -3.23
N GLU A 27 0.29 -8.00 -3.30
CA GLU A 27 -0.56 -9.16 -2.96
C GLU A 27 -0.29 -10.36 -3.87
N ILE A 28 -0.12 -10.13 -5.18
CA ILE A 28 0.22 -11.19 -6.15
C ILE A 28 1.57 -11.84 -5.81
N PHE A 29 2.62 -11.03 -5.64
CA PHE A 29 3.98 -11.53 -5.39
C PHE A 29 4.20 -12.01 -3.95
N SER A 30 3.28 -11.73 -3.04
CA SER A 30 3.29 -12.29 -1.68
C SER A 30 2.41 -13.54 -1.53
N LEU A 31 1.84 -14.05 -2.64
CA LEU A 31 0.90 -15.18 -2.67
C LEU A 31 -0.34 -14.95 -1.79
N GLY A 32 -0.88 -13.72 -1.82
CA GLY A 32 -2.14 -13.36 -1.16
C GLY A 32 -2.01 -13.01 0.32
N LYS A 33 -0.82 -12.60 0.80
CA LYS A 33 -0.68 -12.05 2.16
C LYS A 33 -1.54 -10.79 2.32
N THR A 34 -1.95 -10.49 3.55
CA THR A 34 -2.70 -9.27 3.84
C THR A 34 -1.76 -8.07 3.94
N PRO A 35 -1.95 -7.01 3.13
CA PRO A 35 -1.11 -5.82 3.22
C PRO A 35 -1.28 -5.12 4.57
N TYR A 36 -0.17 -4.67 5.15
CA TYR A 36 -0.11 -3.94 6.43
C TYR A 36 -0.78 -4.70 7.60
N GLN A 37 -0.70 -6.03 7.59
CA GLN A 37 -1.33 -6.88 8.61
C GLN A 37 -0.92 -6.49 10.03
N GLY A 38 -1.89 -6.46 10.95
CA GLY A 38 -1.67 -6.16 12.37
C GLY A 38 -1.63 -4.67 12.72
N MET A 39 -1.69 -3.77 11.74
CA MET A 39 -1.69 -2.33 11.98
C MET A 39 -3.10 -1.77 12.14
N LYS A 40 -3.32 -0.91 13.14
CA LYS A 40 -4.59 -0.18 13.28
C LYS A 40 -4.67 0.92 12.22
N PHE A 41 -5.88 1.28 11.79
CA PHE A 41 -6.10 2.28 10.74
C PHE A 41 -5.41 3.62 11.00
N GLY A 42 -5.52 4.17 12.22
CA GLY A 42 -4.87 5.44 12.57
C GLY A 42 -3.34 5.37 12.57
N GLU A 43 -2.77 4.24 13.02
CA GLU A 43 -1.33 4.00 12.98
C GLU A 43 -0.85 3.89 11.52
N LEU A 44 -1.61 3.20 10.68
CA LEU A 44 -1.29 3.05 9.26
C LEU A 44 -1.20 4.41 8.55
N ILE A 45 -2.14 5.32 8.79
CA ILE A 45 -2.09 6.66 8.21
C ILE A 45 -0.81 7.40 8.64
N GLN A 46 -0.49 7.40 9.94
CA GLN A 46 0.70 8.07 10.45
C GLN A 46 1.99 7.53 9.84
N ARG A 47 2.10 6.20 9.72
CA ARG A 47 3.28 5.58 9.10
C ARG A 47 3.36 5.88 7.60
N LEU A 48 2.25 5.82 6.87
CA LEU A 48 2.21 6.13 5.44
C LEU A 48 2.63 7.58 5.17
N GLN A 49 2.21 8.53 6.03
CA GLN A 49 2.66 9.92 6.01
C GLN A 49 4.14 10.07 6.30
N ALA A 50 4.70 9.23 7.19
CA ALA A 50 6.14 9.13 7.46
C ALA A 50 6.92 8.34 6.38
N ASN A 51 6.34 8.17 5.18
CA ASN A 51 6.92 7.47 4.03
C ASN A 51 7.20 5.97 4.24
N TYR A 52 6.57 5.33 5.24
CA TYR A 52 6.60 3.88 5.38
C TYR A 52 5.88 3.20 4.21
N ARG A 53 6.42 2.07 3.74
CA ARG A 53 5.86 1.22 2.68
C ARG A 53 6.01 -0.24 3.06
N LEU A 54 5.26 -1.12 2.39
CA LEU A 54 5.43 -2.56 2.54
C LEU A 54 6.86 -2.97 2.14
N GLU A 55 7.38 -3.98 2.83
CA GLU A 55 8.61 -4.63 2.44
C GLU A 55 8.44 -5.37 1.10
N SER A 56 9.54 -5.60 0.40
CA SER A 56 9.52 -6.35 -0.85
C SER A 56 8.90 -7.74 -0.62
N PRO A 57 7.93 -8.17 -1.43
CA PRO A 57 7.31 -9.47 -1.26
C PRO A 57 8.27 -10.60 -1.66
N ASP A 58 8.07 -11.80 -1.11
CA ASP A 58 9.02 -12.93 -1.20
C ASP A 58 9.37 -13.35 -2.64
N TYR A 59 8.44 -13.18 -3.58
CA TYR A 59 8.61 -13.58 -4.99
C TYR A 59 8.76 -12.39 -5.94
N ALA A 60 8.99 -11.18 -5.41
CA ALA A 60 9.47 -10.09 -6.26
C ALA A 60 10.89 -10.39 -6.74
N ASN A 61 11.18 -10.01 -7.98
CA ASN A 61 12.54 -10.04 -8.49
C ASN A 61 13.44 -9.12 -7.66
N GLU A 62 14.68 -9.55 -7.41
CA GLU A 62 15.65 -8.63 -6.83
C GLU A 62 15.87 -7.44 -7.75
N PRO A 63 15.99 -6.22 -7.20
CA PRO A 63 16.39 -5.07 -8.00
C PRO A 63 17.77 -5.38 -8.60
N MET A 64 17.84 -5.34 -9.93
CA MET A 64 19.09 -5.48 -10.71
C MET A 64 20.13 -4.45 -10.31
#